data_AF-K0KWX1-F1
#
_entry.id   AF-K0KWX1-F1
#
_cell.length_a   1.000
_cell.length_b   1.000
_cell.length_c   1.000
_cell.angle_alpha   90.00
_cell.angle_beta   90.00
_cell.angle_gamma   90.00
#
_symmetry.space_group_name_H-M   'P 1'
#
loop_
_entity.id
_entity.type
_entity.pdbx_description
1 polymer ?
#
loop_
_entity_poly.entity_id
_entity_poly.type
_entity_poly.pdbx_seq_one_letter_code
_entity_poly.pdbx_strand_id
1 'polypeptide(L)'
;MKLSSILASGLFFSGIIASPVAASGAAESSAASNSNETMIPSDNSTDVSIEGFKKLCFSHHQKSFCPGRNRSKCIKSHTPEKGPKKAANFCGFWCTKMKNTEDCGFNRQLYNYEPKDWTCKDDMSFDC
;
A
#
# COMPACT_ATOMS: atom_id res chain seq x y z
N MET A 1 0.85 -34.73 -49.74
CA MET A 1 0.98 -33.26 -49.68
C MET A 1 0.02 -32.76 -48.60
N LYS A 2 0.52 -32.07 -47.57
CA LYS A 2 -0.28 -31.46 -46.50
C LYS A 2 0.22 -30.03 -46.30
N LEU A 3 -0.61 -29.07 -46.68
CA LEU A 3 -0.50 -27.67 -46.27
C LEU A 3 -1.91 -27.24 -45.87
N SER A 4 -2.08 -26.80 -44.64
CA SER A 4 -3.13 -25.87 -44.26
C SER A 4 -2.73 -25.23 -42.93
N SER A 5 -2.19 -24.02 -43.10
CA SER A 5 -1.95 -23.03 -42.08
C SER A 5 -3.26 -22.24 -41.89
N ILE A 6 -3.70 -22.01 -40.65
CA ILE A 6 -4.64 -20.93 -40.33
C ILE A 6 -4.17 -20.26 -39.04
N LEU A 7 -3.49 -19.12 -39.21
CA LEU A 7 -3.33 -18.08 -38.21
C LEU A 7 -4.67 -17.36 -38.05
N ALA A 8 -5.29 -17.46 -36.87
CA ALA A 8 -6.41 -16.61 -36.50
C ALA A 8 -5.93 -15.56 -35.50
N SER A 9 -5.60 -14.38 -36.03
CA SER A 9 -5.42 -13.14 -35.26
C SER A 9 -6.77 -12.68 -34.73
N GLY A 10 -7.00 -12.82 -33.43
CA GLY A 10 -8.20 -12.34 -32.73
C GLY A 10 -7.84 -11.36 -31.62
N LEU A 11 -7.37 -10.17 -31.99
CA LEU A 11 -7.16 -9.03 -31.10
C LEU A 11 -8.31 -8.04 -31.31
N PHE A 12 -9.30 -8.07 -30.43
CA PHE A 12 -10.24 -6.96 -30.26
C PHE A 12 -10.31 -6.60 -28.77
N PHE A 13 -9.44 -5.68 -28.38
CA PHE A 13 -9.55 -4.91 -27.15
C PHE A 13 -10.77 -3.99 -27.27
N SER A 14 -11.90 -4.38 -26.68
CA SER A 14 -13.08 -3.52 -26.57
C SER A 14 -13.06 -2.73 -25.27
N GLY A 15 -12.99 -1.41 -25.42
CA GLY A 15 -13.90 -0.49 -24.73
C GLY A 15 -13.50 -0.04 -23.33
N ILE A 16 -12.96 1.16 -23.26
CA ILE A 16 -12.63 1.91 -22.05
C ILE A 16 -13.86 2.73 -21.59
N ILE A 17 -13.97 2.94 -20.27
CA ILE A 17 -14.64 4.02 -19.49
C ILE A 17 -16.15 4.30 -19.69
N ALA A 18 -16.93 4.00 -18.64
CA ALA A 18 -18.15 4.73 -18.28
C ALA A 18 -18.08 5.21 -16.82
N SER A 19 -18.42 6.48 -16.65
CA SER A 19 -18.20 7.40 -15.53
C SER A 19 -18.98 7.09 -14.25
N PRO A 20 -18.49 7.45 -13.05
CA PRO A 20 -19.29 7.45 -11.83
C PRO A 20 -20.40 8.51 -11.91
N VAL A 21 -21.62 8.11 -11.56
CA VAL A 21 -22.75 9.04 -11.33
C VAL A 21 -22.70 9.48 -9.88
N ALA A 22 -22.49 10.77 -9.66
CA ALA A 22 -22.77 11.45 -8.41
C ALA A 22 -24.29 11.55 -8.21
N ALA A 23 -24.78 11.17 -7.04
CA ALA A 23 -26.11 11.54 -6.56
C ALA A 23 -25.93 12.42 -5.31
N SER A 24 -26.07 13.73 -5.49
CA SER A 24 -26.42 14.65 -4.42
C SER A 24 -27.95 14.75 -4.41
N GLY A 25 -28.56 14.46 -3.27
CA GLY A 25 -29.99 14.64 -3.03
C GLY A 25 -30.25 14.74 -1.53
N ALA A 26 -30.65 15.93 -1.10
CA ALA A 26 -30.82 16.39 0.27
C ALA A 26 -32.19 16.02 0.89
N ALA A 27 -32.26 15.96 2.22
CA ALA A 27 -33.42 16.27 3.10
C ALA A 27 -33.00 15.96 4.56
N GLU A 28 -32.58 16.94 5.36
CA GLU A 28 -33.38 17.71 6.35
C GLU A 28 -33.88 16.92 7.58
N SER A 29 -33.25 17.24 8.73
CA SER A 29 -33.80 17.48 10.09
C SER A 29 -34.89 16.53 10.64
N SER A 30 -34.78 15.88 11.81
CA SER A 30 -34.61 16.46 13.16
C SER A 30 -34.83 15.35 14.20
N ALA A 31 -34.09 15.36 15.32
CA ALA A 31 -34.58 14.92 16.63
C ALA A 31 -33.55 15.26 17.71
N ALA A 32 -33.89 16.24 18.55
CA ALA A 32 -33.19 16.56 19.79
C ALA A 32 -33.42 15.48 20.85
N SER A 33 -32.42 15.24 21.71
CA SER A 33 -32.64 14.84 23.10
C SER A 33 -31.48 15.29 23.96
N ASN A 34 -31.83 16.06 24.98
CA ASN A 34 -30.98 16.73 25.95
C ASN A 34 -30.61 15.81 27.13
N SER A 35 -29.57 16.24 27.83
CA SER A 35 -29.33 16.22 29.28
C SER A 35 -28.82 14.95 30.00
N ASN A 36 -27.65 15.18 30.63
CA ASN A 36 -27.22 14.83 32.00
C ASN A 36 -26.32 13.62 32.23
N GLU A 37 -25.02 13.95 32.34
CA GLU A 37 -24.05 13.59 33.38
C GLU A 37 -24.10 12.19 34.02
N THR A 38 -23.01 11.43 33.84
CA THR A 38 -22.29 10.87 35.00
C THR A 38 -20.79 10.87 34.70
N MET A 39 -20.11 11.74 35.43
CA MET A 39 -18.66 11.85 35.60
C MET A 39 -18.12 10.55 36.22
N ILE A 40 -17.04 9.94 35.68
CA ILE A 40 -15.78 9.68 36.39
C ILE A 40 -14.65 9.54 35.33
N PRO A 41 -13.49 10.18 35.54
CA PRO A 41 -12.40 10.32 34.58
C PRO A 41 -11.31 9.26 34.78
N SER A 42 -10.55 8.96 33.72
CA SER A 42 -9.19 8.46 33.87
C SER A 42 -8.28 9.29 32.99
N ASP A 43 -7.67 10.25 33.65
CA ASP A 43 -6.58 11.10 33.18
C ASP A 43 -5.38 10.29 32.68
N ASN A 44 -4.63 10.94 31.79
CA ASN A 44 -3.23 10.72 31.45
C ASN A 44 -2.91 9.55 30.50
N SER A 45 -3.06 9.81 29.19
CA SER A 45 -1.97 9.45 28.28
C SER A 45 -1.61 10.68 27.46
N THR A 46 -0.40 11.12 27.71
CA THR A 46 0.25 12.34 27.29
C THR A 46 0.03 12.62 25.80
N ASP A 47 -0.32 13.87 25.53
CA ASP A 47 0.05 14.56 24.29
C ASP A 47 1.49 14.16 23.91
N VAL A 48 1.62 13.41 22.82
CA VAL A 48 2.84 13.46 22.03
C VAL A 48 2.40 13.92 20.66
N SER A 49 2.33 15.24 20.51
CA SER A 49 2.69 15.87 19.26
C SER A 49 4.01 15.26 18.78
N ILE A 50 3.97 14.33 17.80
CA ILE A 50 5.18 13.93 17.05
C ILE A 50 5.41 14.99 15.99
N GLU A 51 5.79 16.17 16.48
CA GLU A 51 6.53 17.17 15.75
C GLU A 51 7.90 16.57 15.43
N GLY A 52 7.99 15.84 14.33
CA GLY A 52 9.21 15.13 13.95
C GLY A 52 8.96 13.99 12.97
N PHE A 53 8.46 14.31 11.79
CA PHE A 53 8.42 13.40 10.64
C PHE A 53 9.82 12.79 10.41
N LYS A 54 10.10 11.62 11.01
CA LYS A 54 11.25 10.79 10.64
C LYS A 54 10.95 10.28 9.24
N LYS A 55 11.35 11.04 8.22
CA LYS A 55 11.30 10.62 6.83
C LYS A 55 11.96 9.25 6.71
N LEU A 56 11.19 8.24 6.36
CA LEU A 56 11.67 6.91 6.09
C LEU A 56 12.51 6.96 4.82
N CYS A 57 13.80 6.67 4.98
CA CYS A 57 14.74 6.62 3.88
C CYS A 57 14.66 5.26 3.18
N PHE A 58 13.96 5.18 2.04
CA PHE A 58 13.75 3.90 1.37
C PHE A 58 15.07 3.24 0.98
N SER A 59 16.01 4.01 0.40
CA SER A 59 17.33 3.53 -0.04
C SER A 59 18.12 2.86 1.09
N HIS A 60 18.09 3.46 2.29
CA HIS A 60 18.77 2.98 3.48
C HIS A 60 18.15 1.68 3.99
N HIS A 61 16.82 1.64 4.10
CA HIS A 61 16.08 0.48 4.57
C HIS A 61 16.05 -0.66 3.55
N GLN A 62 16.21 -0.37 2.26
CA GLN A 62 16.22 -1.36 1.20
C GLN A 62 17.31 -2.41 1.40
N LYS A 63 18.50 -2.00 1.87
CA LYS A 63 19.63 -2.93 2.11
C LYS A 63 19.30 -3.91 3.23
N SER A 64 18.63 -3.45 4.28
CA SER A 64 18.26 -4.25 5.44
C SER A 64 17.12 -5.21 5.14
N PHE A 65 16.09 -4.75 4.40
CA PHE A 65 14.91 -5.54 4.11
C PHE A 65 15.01 -6.37 2.82
N CYS A 66 15.95 -6.06 1.95
CA CYS A 66 16.29 -6.86 0.78
C CYS A 66 17.78 -7.22 0.77
N PRO A 67 18.21 -8.20 1.58
CA PRO A 67 19.61 -8.59 1.68
C PRO A 67 20.16 -9.02 0.32
N GLY A 68 21.25 -8.39 -0.10
CA GLY A 68 21.90 -8.64 -1.38
C GLY A 68 21.07 -8.26 -2.61
N ARG A 69 20.04 -7.41 -2.47
CA ARG A 69 19.14 -6.97 -3.55
C ARG A 69 18.56 -8.11 -4.38
N ASN A 70 18.42 -9.28 -3.78
CA ASN A 70 17.96 -10.49 -4.46
C ASN A 70 16.66 -10.97 -3.81
N ARG A 71 15.57 -10.90 -4.58
CA ARG A 71 14.24 -11.31 -4.13
C ARG A 71 14.20 -12.77 -3.66
N SER A 72 14.86 -13.69 -4.36
CA SER A 72 14.87 -15.11 -3.99
C SER A 72 15.57 -15.33 -2.64
N LYS A 73 16.70 -14.66 -2.39
CA LYS A 73 17.41 -14.71 -1.11
C LYS A 73 16.56 -14.12 0.02
N CYS A 74 15.95 -12.96 -0.21
CA CYS A 74 15.04 -12.33 0.76
C CYS A 74 13.85 -13.24 1.11
N ILE A 75 13.23 -13.90 0.11
CA ILE A 75 12.10 -14.80 0.38
C ILE A 75 12.56 -15.94 1.27
N LYS A 76 13.69 -16.57 0.97
CA LYS A 76 14.24 -17.67 1.79
C LYS A 76 14.49 -17.24 3.24
N SER A 77 14.99 -16.02 3.46
CA SER A 77 15.28 -15.52 4.82
C SER A 77 14.01 -15.17 5.61
N HIS A 78 12.97 -14.64 4.97
CA HIS A 78 11.75 -14.22 5.65
C HIS A 78 10.62 -15.26 5.64
N THR A 79 10.73 -16.34 4.86
CA THR A 79 9.74 -17.42 4.84
C THR A 79 9.50 -18.07 6.20
N PRO A 80 10.52 -18.35 7.04
CA PRO A 80 10.30 -18.97 8.35
C PRO A 80 9.44 -18.12 9.30
N GLU A 81 9.56 -16.80 9.23
CA GLU A 81 8.87 -15.86 10.12
C GLU A 81 7.49 -15.45 9.57
N LYS A 82 7.42 -15.12 8.28
CA LYS A 82 6.22 -14.50 7.67
C LYS A 82 5.37 -15.51 6.90
N GLY A 83 5.91 -16.68 6.58
CA GLY A 83 5.32 -17.63 5.64
C GLY A 83 5.60 -17.26 4.17
N PRO A 84 5.47 -18.23 3.24
CA PRO A 84 5.96 -18.09 1.87
C PRO A 84 5.28 -16.96 1.09
N LYS A 85 3.96 -16.83 1.21
CA LYS A 85 3.18 -15.80 0.51
C LYS A 85 3.50 -14.39 1.01
N LYS A 86 3.54 -14.19 2.33
CA LYS A 86 3.84 -12.87 2.90
C LYS A 86 5.30 -12.49 2.69
N ALA A 87 6.23 -13.44 2.74
CA ALA A 87 7.63 -13.22 2.40
C ALA A 87 7.79 -12.81 0.93
N ALA A 88 7.08 -13.46 -0.01
CA ALA A 88 7.10 -13.10 -1.43
C ALA A 88 6.61 -11.68 -1.72
N ASN A 89 5.58 -11.24 -0.98
CA ASN A 89 5.02 -9.90 -1.05
C ASN A 89 5.96 -8.85 -0.43
N PHE A 90 6.40 -9.09 0.80
CA PHE A 90 7.35 -8.25 1.52
C PHE A 90 8.65 -8.04 0.72
N CYS A 91 9.26 -9.13 0.26
CA CYS A 91 10.47 -9.07 -0.54
C CYS A 91 10.22 -8.51 -1.95
N GLY A 92 9.03 -8.74 -2.52
CA GLY A 92 8.64 -8.10 -3.77
C GLY A 92 8.67 -6.58 -3.63
N PHE A 93 8.06 -6.08 -2.56
CA PHE A 93 8.04 -4.65 -2.25
C PHE A 93 9.45 -4.10 -2.03
N TRP A 94 10.18 -4.60 -1.02
CA TRP A 94 11.47 -4.03 -0.62
C TRP A 94 12.59 -4.27 -1.63
N CYS A 95 12.56 -5.35 -2.42
CA CYS A 95 13.58 -5.59 -3.44
C CYS A 95 13.31 -4.85 -4.76
N THR A 96 12.13 -4.26 -4.93
CA THR A 96 11.83 -3.47 -6.12
C THR A 96 12.50 -2.10 -6.02
N LYS A 97 13.03 -1.61 -7.15
CA LYS A 97 13.56 -0.24 -7.24
C LYS A 97 12.37 0.72 -7.26
N MET A 98 12.34 1.65 -6.31
CA MET A 98 11.38 2.76 -6.27
C MET A 98 12.17 4.05 -6.39
N LYS A 99 11.69 4.99 -7.21
CA LYS A 99 12.31 6.30 -7.40
C LYS A 99 11.46 7.43 -6.83
N ASN A 100 10.15 7.22 -6.69
CA ASN A 100 9.20 8.22 -6.21
C ASN A 100 8.06 7.58 -5.41
N THR A 101 7.21 8.43 -4.83
CA THR A 101 6.04 8.05 -4.02
C THR A 101 5.00 7.28 -4.83
N GLU A 102 4.88 7.55 -6.12
CA GLU A 102 3.99 6.85 -7.05
C GLU A 102 4.40 5.37 -7.22
N ASP A 103 5.70 5.11 -7.41
CA ASP A 103 6.27 3.76 -7.48
C ASP A 103 5.98 3.00 -6.19
N CYS A 104 6.08 3.67 -5.03
CA CYS A 104 5.75 3.07 -3.75
C CYS A 104 4.26 2.67 -3.71
N GLY A 105 3.35 3.57 -4.10
CA GLY A 105 1.91 3.29 -4.14
C GLY A 105 1.55 2.14 -5.07
N PHE A 106 2.13 2.12 -6.28
CA PHE A 106 1.96 1.04 -7.25
C PHE A 106 2.48 -0.29 -6.71
N ASN A 107 3.71 -0.32 -6.19
CA ASN A 107 4.30 -1.53 -5.65
C ASN A 107 3.55 -2.05 -4.41
N ARG A 108 3.00 -1.15 -3.60
CA ARG A 108 2.15 -1.51 -2.45
C ARG A 108 0.96 -2.36 -2.87
N GLN A 109 0.28 -1.93 -3.94
CA GLN A 109 -0.85 -2.64 -4.53
C GLN A 109 -0.42 -3.93 -5.23
N LEU A 110 0.62 -3.84 -6.08
CA LEU A 110 1.14 -4.99 -6.84
C LEU A 110 1.53 -6.16 -5.92
N TYR A 111 2.18 -5.86 -4.81
CA TYR A 111 2.63 -6.87 -3.86
C TYR A 111 1.67 -7.09 -2.71
N ASN A 112 0.51 -6.42 -2.65
CA ASN A 112 -0.43 -6.48 -1.54
C ASN A 112 0.31 -6.43 -0.17
N TYR A 113 1.19 -5.46 -0.04
CA TYR A 113 2.04 -5.28 1.14
C TYR A 113 1.66 -3.97 1.82
N GLU A 114 1.17 -4.07 3.06
CA GLU A 114 0.77 -2.90 3.85
C GLU A 114 1.77 -2.69 5.00
N PRO A 115 2.72 -1.75 4.87
CA PRO A 115 3.54 -1.36 6.00
C PRO A 115 2.65 -0.74 7.08
N LYS A 116 2.85 -1.15 8.34
CA LYS A 116 2.05 -0.66 9.48
C LYS A 116 2.52 0.69 10.01
N ASP A 117 3.81 0.97 9.87
CA ASP A 117 4.47 2.06 10.59
C ASP A 117 4.73 3.30 9.72
N TRP A 118 4.35 3.27 8.43
CA TRP A 118 4.62 4.36 7.50
C TRP A 118 3.76 4.27 6.21
N THR A 119 3.67 5.38 5.46
CA THR A 119 2.92 5.46 4.20
C THR A 119 3.74 5.98 3.01
N CYS A 120 3.32 5.66 1.79
CA CYS A 120 4.00 6.06 0.55
C CYS A 120 3.84 7.56 0.17
N LYS A 121 3.23 8.40 1.02
CA LYS A 121 2.85 9.78 0.63
C LYS A 121 3.86 10.82 1.07
N ASP A 122 3.94 11.14 2.37
CA ASP A 122 4.65 12.35 2.83
C ASP A 122 5.82 12.02 3.78
N ASP A 123 5.88 10.76 4.24
CA ASP A 123 6.88 10.29 5.20
C ASP A 123 8.06 9.59 4.52
N MET A 124 8.20 9.65 3.19
CA MET A 124 9.21 8.90 2.45
C MET A 124 10.21 9.80 1.73
N SER A 125 11.50 9.57 1.99
CA SER A 125 12.60 10.08 1.16
C SER A 125 13.21 8.93 0.37
N PHE A 126 13.35 9.11 -0.94
CA PHE A 126 13.97 8.12 -1.84
C PHE A 126 15.47 8.37 -2.01
N ASP A 127 15.86 9.64 -1.95
CA ASP A 127 17.26 10.06 -1.92
C ASP A 127 17.66 10.48 -0.51
N CYS A 128 18.45 9.61 0.08
CA CYS A 128 19.31 9.75 1.24
C CYS A 128 20.42 8.69 1.05
#